data_AF-A0A9Q3JIB3-F1
#
_entry.id   AF-A0A9Q3JIB3-F1
#
_cell.length_a   1.000
_cell.length_b   1.000
_cell.length_c   1.000
_cell.angle_alpha   90.00
_cell.angle_beta   90.00
_cell.angle_gamma   90.00
#
_symmetry.space_group_name_H-M   'P 1'
#
loop_
_entity.id
_entity.type
_entity.pdbx_description
1 polymer ?
#
loop_
_entity_poly.entity_id
_entity_poly.type
_entity_poly.pdbx_seq_one_letter_code
_entity_poly.pdbx_strand_id
1 'polypeptide(L)'
;MSSTVSHHKQQQIGANNLMANEDQEEDGDEEEEDDEEEEEEEEQNLPIDCYVCHQSPAIYAPLGCKHRTLCKRCAMKQATGGKCKKCGQMFFQLKKH
;
A
#
# COMPACT_ATOMS: atom_id res chain seq x y z
N MET A 1 42.40 36.96 -39.52
CA MET A 1 41.33 36.01 -39.90
C MET A 1 41.32 34.95 -38.81
N SER A 2 40.29 34.66 -38.03
CA SER A 2 38.93 35.16 -37.95
C SER A 2 38.41 34.87 -36.54
N SER A 3 37.54 35.74 -36.06
CA SER A 3 36.81 35.70 -34.80
C SER A 3 35.86 34.51 -34.70
N THR A 4 35.58 34.01 -33.50
CA THR A 4 34.25 33.50 -33.15
C THR A 4 33.87 33.96 -31.74
N VAL A 5 32.78 34.72 -31.71
CA VAL A 5 32.13 35.31 -30.54
C VAL A 5 30.96 34.40 -30.13
N SER A 6 30.54 34.55 -28.88
CA SER A 6 29.17 34.40 -28.37
C SER A 6 28.87 33.10 -27.67
N HIS A 7 28.63 33.17 -26.35
CA HIS A 7 27.40 32.67 -25.73
C HIS A 7 27.15 33.41 -24.41
N HIS A 8 25.87 33.53 -24.10
CA HIS A 8 25.28 33.97 -22.84
C HIS A 8 25.19 35.47 -22.56
N LYS A 9 24.12 36.03 -23.12
CA LYS A 9 23.48 37.29 -22.76
C LYS A 9 22.21 36.94 -21.98
N GLN A 10 22.19 37.11 -20.66
CA GLN A 10 21.01 37.59 -19.92
C GLN A 10 21.28 37.68 -18.43
N GLN A 11 21.26 38.92 -17.92
CA GLN A 11 20.71 39.20 -16.59
C GLN A 11 20.18 40.63 -16.63
N GLN A 12 18.86 40.74 -16.63
CA GLN A 12 18.13 41.97 -16.38
C GLN A 12 18.02 42.10 -14.85
N ILE A 13 18.49 43.21 -14.29
CA ILE A 13 18.17 43.57 -12.90
C ILE A 13 17.27 44.80 -13.02
N GLY A 14 15.97 44.55 -13.10
CA GLY A 14 14.94 45.57 -12.97
C GLY A 14 14.87 46.02 -11.51
N ALA A 15 14.91 47.34 -11.32
CA ALA A 15 14.73 47.97 -10.03
C ALA A 15 13.30 47.70 -9.51
N ASN A 16 13.19 46.93 -8.42
CA ASN A 16 11.92 46.76 -7.72
C ASN A 16 11.85 47.70 -6.53
N ASN A 17 11.09 48.76 -6.80
CA ASN A 17 10.15 49.49 -5.98
C ASN A 17 10.08 49.22 -4.45
N LEU A 18 10.20 50.34 -3.75
CA LEU A 18 9.83 50.64 -2.37
C LEU A 18 8.30 50.55 -2.18
N MET A 19 7.80 49.82 -1.17
CA MET A 19 6.64 50.21 -0.36
C MET A 19 6.69 49.49 1.00
N ALA A 20 6.62 50.28 2.06
CA ALA A 20 6.42 49.89 3.45
C ALA A 20 4.92 49.84 3.78
N ASN A 21 4.61 49.17 4.90
CA ASN A 21 3.37 49.26 5.70
C ASN A 21 2.11 48.59 5.11
N GLU A 22 1.18 47.98 5.84
CA GLU A 22 0.85 47.77 7.26
C GLU A 22 -0.22 46.65 7.31
N ASP A 23 -0.69 46.28 8.52
CA ASP A 23 -1.93 45.52 8.83
C ASP A 23 -1.85 43.97 8.83
N GLN A 24 -1.95 43.31 10.01
CA GLN A 24 -3.20 42.93 10.73
C GLN A 24 -3.96 41.84 9.95
N GLU A 25 -4.29 40.64 10.44
CA GLU A 25 -4.43 40.05 11.78
C GLU A 25 -4.17 38.53 11.64
N GLU A 26 -3.49 37.88 12.59
CA GLU A 26 -3.46 36.41 12.68
C GLU A 26 -4.53 35.97 13.69
N ASP A 27 -5.70 35.61 13.20
CA ASP A 27 -6.74 34.91 13.97
C ASP A 27 -7.06 33.62 13.20
N GLY A 28 -6.48 32.53 13.69
CA GLY A 28 -6.63 31.19 13.14
C GLY A 28 -6.82 30.23 14.31
N ASP A 29 -8.01 30.26 14.89
CA ASP A 29 -8.43 29.36 15.98
C ASP A 29 -9.30 28.23 15.39
N GLU A 30 -8.58 27.16 15.04
CA GLU A 30 -8.86 25.74 15.30
C GLU A 30 -10.24 25.18 14.89
N GLU A 31 -10.25 24.45 13.77
CA GLU A 31 -11.31 23.52 13.41
C GLU A 31 -11.13 22.19 14.15
N GLU A 32 -12.07 21.88 15.04
CA GLU A 32 -12.20 20.56 15.68
C GLU A 32 -13.37 19.82 15.00
N GLU A 33 -13.08 19.09 13.93
CA GLU A 33 -13.98 18.06 13.38
C GLU A 33 -13.83 16.80 14.24
N ASP A 34 -14.81 16.59 15.14
CA ASP A 34 -14.99 15.37 15.93
C ASP A 34 -15.49 14.24 15.02
N ASP A 35 -14.55 13.54 14.39
CA ASP A 35 -14.79 12.32 13.61
C ASP A 35 -14.99 11.17 14.62
N GLU A 36 -16.26 10.89 14.95
CA GLU A 36 -16.66 9.72 15.72
C GLU A 36 -16.35 8.45 14.89
N GLU A 37 -15.13 7.94 14.98
CA GLU A 37 -14.74 6.64 14.42
C GLU A 37 -15.55 5.54 15.13
N GLU A 38 -16.55 4.99 14.44
CA GLU A 38 -17.24 3.77 14.84
C GLU A 38 -16.21 2.62 14.90
N GLU A 39 -15.80 2.24 16.11
CA GLU A 39 -15.00 1.04 16.35
C GLU A 39 -15.82 -0.21 16.00
N GLU A 40 -15.80 -0.61 14.73
CA GLU A 40 -16.24 -1.94 14.33
C GLU A 40 -15.34 -2.97 15.04
N GLU A 41 -15.95 -3.75 15.94
CA GLU A 41 -15.30 -4.86 16.64
C GLU A 41 -14.80 -5.92 15.63
N GLU A 42 -13.61 -5.70 15.08
CA GLU A 42 -12.93 -6.68 14.23
C GLU A 42 -12.51 -7.88 15.10
N GLU A 43 -13.29 -8.95 15.01
CA GLU A 43 -13.02 -10.26 15.57
C GLU A 43 -11.63 -10.76 15.11
N GLN A 44 -10.61 -10.42 15.92
CA GLN A 44 -9.22 -10.90 15.99
C GLN A 44 -8.83 -11.89 14.88
N ASN A 45 -8.65 -11.39 13.64
CA ASN A 45 -8.10 -12.17 12.54
C ASN A 45 -6.58 -12.22 12.67
N LEU A 46 -6.07 -12.82 13.76
CA LEU A 46 -4.64 -13.00 13.95
C LEU A 46 -4.05 -13.70 12.71
N PRO A 47 -3.03 -13.11 12.07
CA PRO A 47 -2.47 -13.64 10.85
C PRO A 47 -1.90 -15.04 11.09
N ILE A 48 -2.47 -16.04 10.42
CA ILE A 48 -1.99 -17.42 10.46
C ILE A 48 -0.76 -17.51 9.57
N ASP A 49 0.34 -18.08 10.06
CA ASP A 49 1.53 -18.28 9.25
C ASP A 49 1.41 -19.43 8.23
N CYS A 50 2.13 -19.31 7.12
CA CYS A 50 2.23 -20.36 6.12
C CYS A 50 2.88 -21.63 6.70
N TYR A 51 2.20 -22.78 6.59
CA TYR A 51 2.66 -24.08 7.09
C TYR A 51 3.92 -24.63 6.39
N VAL A 52 4.39 -23.98 5.33
CA VAL A 52 5.53 -24.43 4.52
C VAL A 52 6.75 -23.58 4.81
N CYS A 53 6.62 -22.26 4.70
CA CYS A 53 7.75 -21.35 4.87
C CYS A 53 7.79 -20.69 6.24
N HIS A 54 6.67 -20.64 6.98
CA HIS A 54 6.53 -19.98 8.30
C HIS A 54 7.09 -18.54 8.34
N GLN A 55 7.15 -17.88 7.19
CA GLN A 55 7.75 -16.54 7.00
C GLN A 55 6.76 -15.51 6.48
N SER A 56 5.58 -15.95 6.06
CA SER A 56 4.60 -15.10 5.40
C SER A 56 3.20 -15.58 5.77
N PRO A 57 2.23 -14.66 5.85
CA PRO A 57 0.87 -15.02 6.22
C PRO A 57 0.26 -15.99 5.19
N ALA A 58 -0.44 -16.99 5.73
CA ALA A 58 -1.27 -17.91 4.99
C ALA A 58 -2.53 -17.17 4.52
N ILE A 59 -2.56 -16.83 3.23
CA ILE A 59 -3.70 -16.18 2.58
C ILE A 59 -4.42 -17.11 1.61
N TYR A 60 -3.78 -18.21 1.23
CA TYR A 60 -4.32 -19.15 0.25
C TYR A 60 -5.02 -20.31 0.94
N ALA A 61 -6.25 -20.59 0.49
CA ALA A 61 -7.12 -21.61 1.03
C ALA A 61 -7.64 -22.55 -0.07
N PRO A 62 -7.77 -23.87 0.21
CA PRO A 62 -8.46 -24.82 -0.65
C PRO A 62 -9.91 -24.41 -0.92
N LEU A 63 -10.40 -24.63 -2.14
CA LEU A 63 -11.81 -24.39 -2.50
C LEU A 63 -12.80 -25.19 -1.65
N GLY A 64 -12.45 -26.41 -1.23
CA GLY A 64 -13.34 -27.28 -0.45
C GLY A 64 -13.48 -26.89 1.01
N CYS A 65 -12.36 -26.62 1.71
CA CYS A 65 -12.36 -26.44 3.17
C CYS A 65 -12.08 -25.02 3.65
N LYS A 66 -11.68 -24.10 2.76
CA LYS A 66 -11.37 -22.68 3.06
C LYS A 66 -10.32 -22.43 4.16
N HIS A 67 -9.58 -23.44 4.61
CA HIS A 67 -8.50 -23.27 5.56
C HIS A 67 -7.29 -22.58 4.92
N ARG A 68 -7.05 -21.34 5.31
CA ARG A 68 -5.84 -20.58 5.01
C ARG A 68 -4.62 -21.29 5.62
N THR A 69 -3.84 -21.94 4.76
CA THR A 69 -2.70 -22.80 5.20
C THR A 69 -1.40 -22.49 4.48
N LEU A 70 -1.47 -21.83 3.32
CA LEU A 70 -0.30 -21.54 2.49
C LEU A 70 -0.25 -20.04 2.16
N CYS A 71 0.94 -19.47 2.06
CA CYS A 71 1.13 -18.16 1.44
C CYS A 71 1.03 -18.28 -0.09
N LYS A 72 0.81 -17.15 -0.78
CA LYS A 72 0.72 -17.10 -2.25
C LYS A 72 1.88 -17.79 -2.95
N ARG A 73 3.12 -17.53 -2.51
CA ARG A 73 4.34 -18.12 -3.08
C ARG A 73 4.36 -19.65 -2.95
N CYS A 74 4.07 -20.17 -1.76
CA CYS A 74 4.05 -21.61 -1.51
C CYS A 74 2.89 -22.31 -2.21
N ALA A 75 1.72 -21.66 -2.28
CA ALA A 75 0.56 -22.16 -3.00
C ALA A 75 0.81 -22.28 -4.51
N MET A 76 1.46 -21.30 -5.14
CA MET A 76 1.76 -21.37 -6.58
C MET A 76 2.85 -22.39 -6.91
N LYS A 77 3.79 -22.65 -5.99
CA LYS A 77 4.81 -23.70 -6.14
C LYS A 77 4.23 -25.11 -6.01
N GLN A 78 3.26 -25.29 -5.12
CA GLN A 78 2.53 -26.53 -4.99
C GLN A 78 1.38 -26.50 -5.99
N ALA A 79 1.62 -27.01 -7.20
CA ALA A 79 0.53 -27.34 -8.12
C ALA A 79 -0.57 -28.04 -7.30
N THR A 80 -1.78 -27.49 -7.32
CA THR A 80 -2.86 -27.67 -6.32
C THR A 80 -3.48 -29.08 -6.28
N GLY A 81 -2.70 -30.13 -6.57
CA GLY A 81 -3.01 -31.54 -6.38
C GLY A 81 -2.77 -32.05 -4.94
N GLY A 82 -2.51 -31.16 -3.98
CA GLY A 82 -2.29 -31.51 -2.57
C GLY A 82 -3.56 -31.66 -1.73
N LYS A 83 -3.38 -32.08 -0.46
CA LYS A 83 -4.40 -32.07 0.60
C LYS A 83 -4.16 -30.91 1.57
N CYS A 84 -5.23 -30.31 2.08
CA CYS A 84 -5.17 -29.32 3.13
C CYS A 84 -4.43 -29.86 4.34
N LYS A 85 -3.45 -29.12 4.87
CA LYS A 85 -2.69 -29.55 6.06
C LYS A 85 -3.50 -29.52 7.35
N LYS A 86 -4.59 -28.74 7.40
CA LYS A 86 -5.47 -28.63 8.57
C LYS A 86 -6.54 -29.72 8.63
N CYS A 87 -7.20 -30.03 7.52
CA CYS A 87 -8.34 -30.97 7.49
C CYS A 87 -8.19 -32.15 6.52
N GLY A 88 -7.10 -32.23 5.76
CA GLY A 88 -6.84 -33.33 4.82
C GLY A 88 -7.69 -33.33 3.54
N GLN A 89 -8.60 -32.38 3.34
CA GLN A 89 -9.41 -32.30 2.11
C GLN A 89 -8.57 -31.89 0.90
N MET A 90 -8.90 -32.43 -0.28
CA MET A 90 -8.22 -32.07 -1.53
C MET A 90 -8.41 -30.60 -1.89
N PHE A 91 -7.36 -29.97 -2.43
CA PHE A 91 -7.42 -28.59 -2.91
C PHE A 91 -8.31 -28.41 -4.15
N PHE A 92 -8.39 -29.45 -4.98
CA PHE A 92 -9.14 -29.44 -6.23
C PHE A 92 -10.21 -30.54 -6.21
N GLN A 93 -11.48 -30.18 -6.45
CA GLN A 93 -12.55 -31.13 -6.76
C GLN A 93 -12.97 -30.89 -8.21
N LEU A 94 -12.58 -31.78 -9.13
CA LEU A 94 -13.16 -31.83 -10.47
C LEU A 94 -14.61 -32.31 -10.28
N LYS A 95 -15.60 -31.42 -10.48
CA LYS A 95 -16.97 -31.87 -10.71
C LYS A 95 -16.97 -32.68 -12.02
N LYS A 96 -17.24 -33.98 -11.94
CA LYS A 96 -17.59 -34.77 -13.13
C LYS A 96 -18.99 -34.36 -13.56
N HIS A 97 -19.12 -33.86 -14.79
CA HIS A 97 -20.40 -33.65 -15.47
C HIS A 97 -20.73 -34.90 -16.31
#